data_AF-A0A5C4SJB8-F1
#
_entry.id   AF-A0A5C4SJB8-F1
#
_cell.length_a   1.000
_cell.length_b   1.000
_cell.length_c   1.000
_cell.angle_alpha   90.00
_cell.angle_beta   90.00
_cell.angle_gamma   90.00
#
_symmetry.space_group_name_H-M   'P 1'
#
loop_
_entity.id
_entity.type
_entity.pdbx_description
1 polymer ?
#
loop_
_entity_poly.entity_id
_entity_poly.type
_entity_poly.pdbx_seq_one_letter_code
_entity_poly.pdbx_strand_id
1 'polypeptide(L)'
;MKPIAVCALLLGSAGVLASPLQAQDYVSVYQVMEDMIDTPYECADYDPATDSCSSVSLMYSEEGIIYNTSWFAMPNPGGIPWVFQAHSEYETVMGWGCSTSWQGPGVSYSSGGQPELGESYARQIQAQLAQAADRDEPCAGYYPMAQGQYQVRFRHRIGDPAPRAAISVRFFATPKPVRP
;
A
#
# COMPACT_ATOMS: atom_id res chain seq x y z
N MET A 1 -27.67 -35.31 60.42
CA MET A 1 -28.68 -34.31 60.02
C MET A 1 -27.98 -33.22 59.21
N LYS A 2 -28.39 -33.02 57.96
CA LYS A 2 -28.01 -31.86 57.12
C LYS A 2 -28.81 -30.63 57.55
N PRO A 3 -28.26 -29.43 57.35
CA PRO A 3 -29.00 -28.39 56.65
C PRO A 3 -28.33 -28.02 55.33
N ILE A 4 -29.19 -27.63 54.39
CA ILE A 4 -28.94 -27.33 52.99
C ILE A 4 -28.80 -25.81 52.80
N ALA A 5 -27.87 -25.45 51.90
CA ALA A 5 -27.78 -24.25 51.06
C ALA A 5 -27.69 -22.85 51.71
N VAL A 6 -26.72 -22.05 51.25
CA VAL A 6 -26.98 -20.89 50.37
C VAL A 6 -25.79 -20.70 49.43
N CYS A 7 -26.07 -20.67 48.12
CA CYS A 7 -25.16 -20.22 47.07
C CYS A 7 -24.82 -18.74 47.26
N ALA A 8 -23.53 -18.39 47.24
CA ALA A 8 -23.08 -17.06 46.86
C ALA A 8 -22.14 -17.22 45.67
N LEU A 9 -22.73 -17.19 44.47
CA LEU A 9 -22.01 -16.90 43.23
C LEU A 9 -21.46 -15.49 43.37
N LEU A 10 -20.21 -15.37 43.81
CA LEU A 10 -19.41 -14.17 43.58
C LEU A 10 -19.02 -14.18 42.11
N LEU A 11 -19.95 -13.72 41.27
CA LEU A 11 -19.68 -13.14 39.97
C LEU A 11 -18.85 -11.88 40.21
N GLY A 12 -17.56 -12.09 40.49
CA GLY A 12 -16.56 -11.06 40.35
C GLY A 12 -16.51 -10.70 38.88
N SER A 13 -17.20 -9.62 38.52
CA SER A 13 -17.01 -8.87 37.30
C SER A 13 -15.57 -8.35 37.29
N ALA A 14 -14.62 -9.26 36.97
CA ALA A 14 -13.40 -8.88 36.32
C ALA A 14 -13.86 -8.22 35.03
N GLY A 15 -13.88 -6.90 35.04
CA GLY A 15 -13.98 -6.08 33.86
C GLY A 15 -12.96 -6.63 32.89
N VAL A 16 -13.45 -7.38 31.91
CA VAL A 16 -12.75 -7.56 30.66
C VAL A 16 -12.64 -6.14 30.17
N LEU A 17 -11.51 -5.51 30.49
CA LEU A 17 -10.94 -4.47 29.68
C LEU A 17 -11.05 -5.07 28.29
N ALA A 18 -12.03 -4.57 27.52
CA ALA A 18 -12.08 -4.81 26.11
C ALA A 18 -10.70 -4.36 25.64
N SER A 19 -9.82 -5.33 25.50
CA SER A 19 -8.54 -5.11 24.86
C SER A 19 -8.97 -4.49 23.54
N PRO A 20 -8.46 -3.30 23.18
CA PRO A 20 -8.71 -2.82 21.84
C PRO A 20 -8.36 -3.99 20.93
N LEU A 21 -9.15 -4.21 19.89
CA LEU A 21 -8.71 -4.97 18.73
C LEU A 21 -7.45 -4.27 18.20
N GLN A 22 -6.34 -4.39 18.91
CA GLN A 22 -5.00 -4.28 18.38
C GLN A 22 -4.97 -5.43 17.40
N ALA A 23 -5.25 -5.10 16.16
CA ALA A 23 -4.86 -5.91 15.05
C ALA A 23 -3.34 -6.08 15.17
N GLN A 24 -2.91 -7.14 15.83
CA GLN A 24 -1.50 -7.49 15.96
C GLN A 24 -0.87 -7.86 14.61
N ASP A 25 -1.66 -7.91 13.53
CA ASP A 25 -1.22 -8.33 12.22
C ASP A 25 -0.80 -7.18 11.29
N TYR A 26 -1.23 -5.93 11.55
CA TYR A 26 -0.92 -4.80 10.66
C TYR A 26 -0.15 -3.68 11.37
N VAL A 27 0.69 -2.99 10.61
CA VAL A 27 1.38 -1.76 11.01
C VAL A 27 0.86 -0.58 10.19
N SER A 28 0.77 0.59 10.81
CA SER A 28 0.27 1.78 10.12
C SER A 28 1.23 2.20 9.01
N VAL A 29 0.72 2.87 7.97
CA VAL A 29 1.57 3.38 6.88
C VAL A 29 2.64 4.33 7.41
N TYR A 30 2.30 5.20 8.38
CA TYR A 30 3.28 6.08 9.01
C TYR A 30 4.39 5.31 9.74
N GLN A 31 4.07 4.23 10.44
CA GLN A 31 5.10 3.40 11.08
C GLN A 31 6.03 2.78 10.05
N VAL A 32 5.49 2.29 8.91
CA VAL A 32 6.33 1.73 7.84
C VAL A 32 7.26 2.81 7.26
N MET A 33 6.76 4.02 7.06
CA MET A 33 7.58 5.14 6.56
C MET A 33 8.70 5.52 7.53
N GLU A 34 8.42 5.50 8.84
CA GLU A 34 9.43 5.74 9.88
C GLU A 34 10.45 4.60 9.95
N ASP A 35 9.99 3.35 9.99
CA ASP A 35 10.85 2.16 10.09
C ASP A 35 11.77 2.04 8.87
N MET A 36 11.29 2.43 7.69
CA MET A 36 11.98 2.30 6.40
C MET A 36 12.63 3.61 5.95
N ILE A 37 12.86 4.58 6.84
CA ILE A 37 13.44 5.88 6.48
C ILE A 37 14.79 5.77 5.75
N ASP A 38 15.62 4.80 6.14
CA ASP A 38 16.93 4.53 5.50
C ASP A 38 16.82 3.61 4.26
N THR A 39 15.64 3.02 4.03
CA THR A 39 15.34 2.15 2.88
C THR A 39 13.99 2.51 2.24
N PRO A 40 13.81 3.74 1.74
CA PRO A 40 12.47 4.27 1.50
C PRO A 40 11.83 3.77 0.20
N TYR A 41 12.58 3.04 -0.64
CA TYR A 41 12.08 2.56 -1.93
C TYR A 41 11.36 1.23 -1.77
N GLU A 42 10.04 1.27 -1.89
CA GLU A 42 9.18 0.10 -1.90
C GLU A 42 9.21 -0.56 -3.29
N CYS A 43 9.50 -1.85 -3.34
CA CYS A 43 9.53 -2.64 -4.57
C CYS A 43 8.42 -3.67 -4.54
N ALA A 44 7.51 -3.59 -5.52
CA ALA A 44 6.47 -4.60 -5.72
C ALA A 44 7.03 -5.81 -6.50
N ASP A 45 6.71 -7.01 -6.01
CA ASP A 45 7.06 -8.29 -6.64
C ASP A 45 8.56 -8.40 -6.97
N TYR A 46 9.43 -8.10 -6.00
CA TYR A 46 10.89 -8.16 -6.19
C TYR A 46 11.34 -9.51 -6.78
N ASP A 47 12.03 -9.46 -7.92
CA ASP A 47 12.63 -10.63 -8.55
C ASP A 47 14.15 -10.64 -8.33
N PRO A 48 14.69 -11.58 -7.52
CA PRO A 48 16.12 -11.66 -7.27
C PRO A 48 16.94 -12.13 -8.48
N ALA A 49 16.33 -12.78 -9.49
CA ALA A 49 17.05 -13.25 -10.67
C ALA A 49 17.43 -12.10 -11.60
N THR A 50 16.59 -11.07 -11.67
CA THR A 50 16.79 -9.87 -12.52
C THR A 50 17.12 -8.61 -11.73
N ASP A 51 17.14 -8.71 -10.39
CA ASP A 51 17.27 -7.59 -9.44
C ASP A 51 16.30 -6.43 -9.77
N SER A 52 15.03 -6.75 -10.06
CA SER A 52 14.05 -5.79 -10.58
C SER A 52 12.69 -5.87 -9.87
N CYS A 53 11.82 -4.90 -10.14
CA CYS A 53 10.46 -4.79 -9.59
C CYS A 53 9.43 -4.52 -10.69
N SER A 54 8.18 -4.97 -10.53
CA SER A 54 7.09 -4.57 -11.42
C SER A 54 6.75 -3.08 -11.27
N SER A 55 6.89 -2.58 -10.05
CA SER A 55 6.91 -1.15 -9.74
C SER A 55 7.84 -0.85 -8.58
N VAL A 56 8.34 0.39 -8.54
CA VAL A 56 9.03 0.94 -7.38
C VAL A 56 8.26 2.16 -6.93
N SER A 57 8.05 2.33 -5.63
CA SER A 57 7.39 3.51 -5.08
C SER A 57 8.22 4.17 -3.98
N LEU A 58 7.99 5.46 -3.80
CA LEU A 58 8.58 6.28 -2.76
C LEU A 58 7.45 7.06 -2.09
N MET A 59 7.36 6.94 -0.77
CA MET A 59 6.37 7.66 0.04
C MET A 59 7.04 8.68 0.94
N TYR A 60 6.42 9.85 1.06
CA TYR A 60 6.72 10.83 2.08
C TYR A 60 5.42 11.42 2.59
N SER A 61 5.46 12.08 3.75
CA SER A 61 4.28 12.74 4.32
C SER A 61 4.56 14.20 4.61
N GLU A 62 3.57 15.03 4.32
CA GLU A 62 3.55 16.45 4.62
C GLU A 62 2.15 16.80 5.11
N GLU A 63 2.05 17.52 6.24
CA GLU A 63 0.78 17.97 6.84
C GLU A 63 -0.28 16.87 7.06
N GLY A 64 0.15 15.61 7.28
CA GLY A 64 -0.77 14.48 7.49
C GLY A 64 -1.38 13.90 6.22
N ILE A 65 -0.94 14.36 5.05
CA ILE A 65 -1.16 13.72 3.76
C ILE A 65 0.07 12.90 3.40
N ILE A 66 -0.14 11.73 2.81
CA ILE A 66 0.90 10.86 2.27
C ILE A 66 0.94 11.05 0.76
N TYR A 67 2.12 11.39 0.25
CA TYR A 67 2.39 11.51 -1.16
C TYR A 67 3.18 10.28 -1.61
N ASN A 68 2.66 9.55 -2.59
CA ASN A 68 3.35 8.43 -3.21
C ASN A 68 3.71 8.79 -4.65
N THR A 69 4.97 8.58 -5.01
CA THR A 69 5.38 8.50 -6.41
C THR A 69 5.75 7.06 -6.72
N SER A 70 5.10 6.47 -7.71
CA SER A 70 5.35 5.12 -8.20
C SER A 70 5.90 5.15 -9.63
N TRP A 71 6.99 4.43 -9.88
CA TRP A 71 7.55 4.17 -11.20
C TRP A 71 7.13 2.78 -11.67
N PHE A 72 6.71 2.68 -12.92
CA PHE A 72 6.41 1.41 -13.59
C PHE A 72 6.81 1.50 -15.07
N ALA A 73 6.96 0.36 -15.74
CA ALA A 73 7.36 0.32 -17.13
C ALA A 73 6.32 -0.39 -18.02
N MET A 74 6.28 -0.02 -19.30
CA MET A 74 5.60 -0.77 -20.35
C MET A 74 6.61 -1.31 -21.36
N PRO A 75 6.35 -2.50 -21.94
CA PRO A 75 7.25 -3.09 -22.92
C PRO A 75 7.35 -2.21 -24.17
N ASN A 76 8.56 -2.07 -24.71
CA ASN A 76 8.80 -1.39 -25.98
C ASN A 76 9.46 -2.35 -26.99
N PRO A 77 8.85 -2.58 -28.16
CA PRO A 77 9.45 -3.36 -29.24
C PRO A 77 10.84 -2.87 -29.70
N GLY A 78 11.14 -1.59 -29.51
CA GLY A 78 12.44 -0.97 -29.82
C GLY A 78 13.54 -1.22 -28.78
N GLY A 79 13.29 -2.04 -27.75
CA GLY A 79 14.29 -2.51 -26.79
C GLY A 79 14.20 -1.84 -25.41
N ILE A 80 14.34 -0.51 -25.34
CA ILE A 80 14.30 0.20 -24.04
C ILE A 80 12.82 0.45 -23.64
N PRO A 81 12.34 -0.09 -22.50
CA PRO A 81 10.98 0.11 -22.02
C PRO A 81 10.61 1.58 -21.85
N TRP A 82 9.33 1.92 -21.99
CA TRP A 82 8.84 3.23 -21.56
C TRP A 82 8.57 3.19 -20.06
N VAL A 83 9.15 4.12 -19.31
CA VAL A 83 8.97 4.26 -17.87
C VAL A 83 8.04 5.43 -17.60
N PHE A 84 7.11 5.22 -16.68
CA PHE A 84 6.09 6.17 -16.27
C PHE A 84 6.19 6.45 -14.77
N GLN A 85 5.70 7.62 -14.37
CA GLN A 85 5.51 8.01 -12.99
C GLN A 85 4.02 8.17 -12.72
N ALA A 86 3.54 7.58 -11.63
CA ALA A 86 2.21 7.76 -11.08
C ALA A 86 2.32 8.49 -9.73
N HIS A 87 1.58 9.58 -9.57
CA HIS A 87 1.50 10.35 -8.34
C HIS A 87 0.13 10.17 -7.71
N SER A 88 0.13 9.81 -6.43
CA SER A 88 -1.07 9.59 -5.64
C SER A 88 -0.97 10.31 -4.30
N GLU A 89 -2.10 10.79 -3.83
CA GLU A 89 -2.27 11.32 -2.48
C GLU A 89 -3.16 10.39 -1.67
N TYR A 90 -2.74 10.16 -0.42
CA TYR A 90 -3.46 9.33 0.52
C TYR A 90 -3.65 10.06 1.85
N GLU A 91 -4.78 9.83 2.48
CA GLU A 91 -4.98 10.11 3.90
C GLU A 91 -4.84 8.81 4.70
N THR A 92 -4.61 8.93 6.00
CA THR A 92 -4.58 7.75 6.86
C THR A 92 -5.91 7.57 7.58
N VAL A 93 -6.57 6.43 7.38
CA VAL A 93 -7.79 6.04 8.10
C VAL A 93 -7.53 4.72 8.81
N MET A 94 -7.66 4.69 10.13
CA MET A 94 -7.39 3.50 10.96
C MET A 94 -6.01 2.87 10.68
N GLY A 95 -5.01 3.69 10.34
CA GLY A 95 -3.65 3.24 10.02
C GLY A 95 -3.42 2.81 8.56
N TRP A 96 -4.44 2.78 7.70
CA TRP A 96 -4.32 2.44 6.28
C TRP A 96 -4.23 3.69 5.40
N GLY A 97 -3.47 3.60 4.31
CA GLY A 97 -3.41 4.64 3.29
C GLY A 97 -4.62 4.55 2.37
N CYS A 98 -5.50 5.53 2.41
CA CYS A 98 -6.72 5.60 1.63
C CYS A 98 -6.60 6.75 0.61
N SER A 99 -6.92 6.51 -0.66
CA SER A 99 -6.87 7.57 -1.67
C SER A 99 -7.75 8.75 -1.26
N THR A 100 -7.22 9.97 -1.42
CA THR A 100 -7.99 11.23 -1.30
C THR A 100 -8.59 11.66 -2.63
N SER A 101 -8.02 11.18 -3.73
CA SER A 101 -8.42 11.55 -5.10
C SER A 101 -9.49 10.61 -5.63
N TRP A 102 -10.53 11.23 -6.19
CA TRP A 102 -11.63 10.58 -6.91
C TRP A 102 -11.33 10.47 -8.41
N GLN A 103 -10.19 11.00 -8.85
CA GLN A 103 -9.78 11.07 -10.26
C GLN A 103 -8.70 10.03 -10.60
N GLY A 104 -8.30 9.22 -9.61
CA GLY A 104 -7.17 8.30 -9.72
C GLY A 104 -5.81 9.01 -9.63
N PRO A 105 -4.71 8.27 -9.81
CA PRO A 105 -3.37 8.84 -9.83
C PRO A 105 -3.12 9.72 -11.06
N GLY A 106 -2.28 10.73 -10.88
CA GLY A 106 -1.71 11.51 -11.98
C GLY A 106 -0.58 10.73 -12.65
N VAL A 107 -0.58 10.55 -13.96
CA VAL A 107 0.42 9.78 -14.70
C VAL A 107 1.20 10.65 -15.69
N SER A 108 2.52 10.53 -15.66
CA SER A 108 3.43 11.18 -16.59
C SER A 108 4.45 10.20 -17.17
N TYR A 109 4.96 10.51 -18.36
CA TYR A 109 6.09 9.79 -18.93
C TYR A 109 7.38 10.25 -18.25
N SER A 110 8.27 9.31 -17.93
CA SER A 110 9.52 9.56 -17.23
C SER A 110 10.74 9.38 -18.13
N SER A 111 10.90 8.23 -18.78
CA SER A 111 12.12 7.91 -19.53
C SER A 111 11.97 6.67 -20.43
N GLY A 112 12.96 6.43 -21.27
CA GLY A 112 13.06 5.22 -22.10
C GLY A 112 12.17 5.23 -23.34
N GLY A 113 12.38 4.25 -24.21
CA GLY A 113 11.72 4.17 -25.52
C GLY A 113 11.77 5.45 -26.36
N GLN A 114 10.77 5.63 -27.22
CA GLN A 114 10.58 6.87 -27.99
C GLN A 114 9.74 7.87 -27.16
N PRO A 115 10.27 9.06 -26.80
CA PRO A 115 9.59 9.99 -25.88
C PRO A 115 8.21 10.44 -26.35
N GLU A 116 8.05 10.78 -27.65
CA GLU A 116 6.77 11.26 -28.21
C GLU A 116 5.65 10.21 -28.06
N LEU A 117 5.98 8.93 -28.20
CA LEU A 117 5.05 7.83 -27.95
C LEU A 117 4.82 7.63 -26.45
N GLY A 118 5.88 7.75 -25.63
CA GLY A 118 5.78 7.70 -24.17
C GLY A 118 4.78 8.72 -23.62
N GLU A 119 4.84 9.98 -24.06
CA GLU A 119 3.88 11.02 -23.67
C GLU A 119 2.45 10.73 -24.14
N SER A 120 2.31 10.15 -25.34
CA SER A 120 1.00 9.70 -25.84
C SER A 120 0.42 8.59 -24.96
N TYR A 121 1.24 7.60 -24.59
CA TYR A 121 0.83 6.51 -23.71
C TYR A 121 0.51 7.01 -22.30
N ALA A 122 1.28 7.94 -21.73
CA ALA A 122 0.98 8.53 -20.43
C ALA A 122 -0.42 9.15 -20.40
N ARG A 123 -0.80 9.90 -21.45
CA ARG A 123 -2.16 10.46 -21.58
C ARG A 123 -3.24 9.38 -21.71
N GLN A 124 -2.96 8.29 -22.43
CA GLN A 124 -3.91 7.18 -22.56
C GLN A 124 -4.08 6.44 -21.22
N ILE A 125 -3.00 6.17 -20.51
CA ILE A 125 -3.01 5.55 -19.17
C ILE A 125 -3.79 6.45 -18.20
N GLN A 126 -3.52 7.75 -18.18
CA GLN A 126 -4.28 8.71 -17.37
C GLN A 126 -5.79 8.65 -17.67
N ALA A 127 -6.16 8.63 -18.95
CA ALA A 127 -7.56 8.56 -19.35
C ALA A 127 -8.23 7.24 -18.93
N GLN A 128 -7.52 6.12 -19.02
CA GLN A 128 -8.02 4.82 -18.55
C GLN A 128 -8.19 4.79 -17.04
N LEU A 129 -7.22 5.32 -16.28
CA LEU A 129 -7.32 5.42 -14.82
C LEU A 129 -8.46 6.32 -14.38
N ALA A 130 -8.68 7.45 -15.05
CA ALA A 130 -9.79 8.34 -14.75
C ALA A 130 -11.15 7.67 -15.05
N GLN A 131 -11.24 6.84 -16.10
CA GLN A 131 -12.45 6.06 -16.41
C GLN A 131 -12.68 4.92 -15.41
N ALA A 132 -11.60 4.34 -14.89
CA ALA A 132 -11.63 3.26 -13.90
C ALA A 132 -11.67 3.76 -12.45
N ALA A 133 -11.71 5.08 -12.23
CA ALA A 133 -11.67 5.66 -10.90
C ALA A 133 -12.89 5.21 -10.08
N ASP A 134 -12.62 4.46 -9.01
CA ASP A 134 -13.62 3.94 -8.09
C ASP A 134 -13.68 4.81 -6.83
N ARG A 135 -14.89 5.19 -6.44
CA ARG A 135 -15.14 5.92 -5.17
C ARG A 135 -14.87 5.03 -3.96
N ASP A 136 -15.00 3.72 -4.15
CA ASP A 136 -14.80 2.70 -3.13
C ASP A 136 -13.42 2.03 -3.25
N GLU A 137 -12.47 2.67 -3.96
CA GLU A 137 -11.08 2.21 -4.08
C GLU A 137 -10.53 1.86 -2.68
N PRO A 138 -10.04 0.62 -2.49
CA PRO A 138 -9.70 0.15 -1.18
C PRO A 138 -8.42 0.82 -0.65
N CYS A 139 -8.38 1.03 0.65
CA CYS A 139 -7.20 1.46 1.37
C CYS A 139 -6.15 0.34 1.43
N ALA A 140 -4.88 0.73 1.50
CA ALA A 140 -3.75 -0.18 1.62
C ALA A 140 -3.23 -0.21 3.08
N GLY A 141 -3.08 -1.41 3.64
CA GLY A 141 -2.47 -1.65 4.94
C GLY A 141 -1.31 -2.62 4.85
N TYR A 142 -0.28 -2.41 5.69
CA TYR A 142 0.95 -3.19 5.69
C TYR A 142 0.92 -4.27 6.78
N TYR A 143 1.27 -5.49 6.41
CA TYR A 143 1.32 -6.65 7.30
C TYR A 143 2.77 -7.16 7.31
N PRO A 144 3.50 -7.07 8.42
CA PRO A 144 4.90 -7.48 8.48
C PRO A 144 5.07 -8.97 8.13
N MET A 145 6.07 -9.29 7.29
CA MET A 145 6.44 -10.68 6.98
C MET A 145 7.84 -11.02 7.47
N ALA A 146 8.78 -10.11 7.24
CA ALA A 146 10.17 -10.19 7.68
C ALA A 146 10.75 -8.78 7.71
N GLN A 147 12.01 -8.63 8.15
CA GLN A 147 12.68 -7.33 8.11
C GLN A 147 12.66 -6.74 6.69
N GLY A 148 12.15 -5.51 6.58
CA GLY A 148 12.01 -4.78 5.32
C GLY A 148 11.04 -5.40 4.32
N GLN A 149 10.17 -6.32 4.75
CA GLN A 149 9.23 -7.05 3.89
C GLN A 149 7.83 -7.05 4.48
N TYR A 150 6.87 -6.66 3.65
CA TYR A 150 5.48 -6.56 4.03
C TYR A 150 4.59 -7.21 2.98
N GLN A 151 3.44 -7.67 3.43
CA GLN A 151 2.31 -7.93 2.56
C GLN A 151 1.37 -6.73 2.64
N VAL A 152 1.10 -6.10 1.50
CA VAL A 152 0.07 -5.08 1.36
C VAL A 152 -1.26 -5.77 1.15
N ARG A 153 -2.20 -5.55 2.06
CA ARG A 153 -3.58 -6.04 1.95
C ARG A 153 -4.53 -4.86 1.86
N PHE A 154 -5.64 -5.09 1.19
CA PHE A 154 -6.60 -4.06 0.84
C PHE A 154 -7.86 -4.15 1.69
N ARG A 155 -8.32 -3.01 2.20
CA ARG A 155 -9.53 -2.90 3.01
C ARG A 155 -10.38 -1.72 2.55
N HIS A 156 -11.69 -1.84 2.63
CA HIS A 156 -12.56 -0.67 2.49
C HIS A 156 -12.32 0.31 3.66
N ARG A 157 -12.71 1.58 3.48
CA ARG A 157 -12.55 2.63 4.52
C ARG A 157 -13.17 2.26 5.88
N ILE A 158 -14.22 1.42 5.87
CA ILE A 158 -14.91 0.92 7.08
C ILE A 158 -14.17 -0.22 7.79
N GLY A 159 -13.12 -0.77 7.17
CA GLY A 159 -12.26 -1.81 7.70
C GLY A 159 -12.52 -3.22 7.21
N ASP A 160 -13.56 -3.43 6.42
CA ASP A 160 -13.84 -4.73 5.81
C ASP A 160 -12.78 -5.09 4.75
N PRO A 161 -12.40 -6.38 4.62
CA PRO A 161 -11.52 -6.83 3.56
C PRO A 161 -12.08 -6.46 2.18
N ALA A 162 -11.24 -5.88 1.31
CA ALA A 162 -11.59 -5.62 -0.07
C ALA A 162 -11.19 -6.79 -0.97
N PRO A 163 -11.92 -7.09 -2.05
CA PRO A 163 -11.66 -8.22 -2.94
C PRO A 163 -10.50 -7.93 -3.92
N ARG A 164 -9.34 -7.55 -3.38
CA ARG A 164 -8.10 -7.31 -4.16
C ARG A 164 -7.00 -8.24 -3.67
N ALA A 165 -6.27 -8.82 -4.61
CA ALA A 165 -5.15 -9.70 -4.29
C ALA A 165 -4.09 -8.94 -3.46
N ALA A 166 -3.55 -9.59 -2.44
CA ALA A 166 -2.46 -9.02 -1.66
C ALA A 166 -1.19 -8.92 -2.50
N ILE A 167 -0.41 -7.87 -2.27
CA ILE A 167 0.87 -7.62 -2.97
C ILE A 167 2.00 -7.81 -1.97
N SER A 168 3.08 -8.47 -2.37
CA SER A 168 4.29 -8.55 -1.54
C SER A 168 5.24 -7.43 -1.91
N VAL A 169 5.70 -6.69 -0.91
CA VAL A 169 6.64 -5.58 -1.12
C VAL A 169 7.89 -5.77 -0.27
N ARG A 170 9.02 -5.30 -0.81
CA ARG A 170 10.30 -5.23 -0.11
C ARG A 170 10.89 -3.83 -0.24
N PHE A 171 11.50 -3.35 0.84
CA PHE A 171 12.09 -2.02 0.91
C PHE A 171 13.61 -2.06 0.65
N PHE A 172 14.12 -1.02 -0.02
CA PHE A 172 15.52 -0.90 -0.43
C PHE A 172 16.05 0.52 -0.23
N ALA A 173 17.37 0.64 0.01
CA ALA A 173 18.07 1.92 0.14
C ALA A 173 18.15 2.70 -1.18
N THR A 174 18.12 1.99 -2.32
CA THR A 174 18.19 2.58 -3.66
C THR A 174 17.05 2.04 -4.52
N PRO A 175 16.50 2.83 -5.46
CA PRO A 175 15.44 2.36 -6.33
C PRO A 175 15.96 1.21 -7.19
N LYS A 176 15.17 0.14 -7.27
CA LYS A 176 15.46 -0.99 -8.16
C LYS A 176 14.99 -0.67 -9.60
N PRO A 177 15.62 -1.28 -10.61
CA PRO A 177 15.10 -1.22 -11.98
C PRO A 177 13.64 -1.67 -12.05
N VAL A 178 12.82 -0.92 -12.79
CA VAL A 178 11.44 -1.30 -13.11
C VAL A 178 11.44 -2.17 -14.37
N ARG A 179 10.79 -3.33 -14.30
CA ARG A 179 10.58 -4.22 -15.45
C ARG A 179 9.18 -4.03 -16.04
N PRO A 180 9.03 -4.17 -17.37
CA PRO A 180 7.73 -4.15 -18.03
C PRO A 180 6.91 -5.42 -17.79
#